data_AF-A0A6G0T1I9-F1
#
_entry.id   AF-A0A6G0T1I9-F1
#
_cell.length_a   1.000
_cell.length_b   1.000
_cell.length_c   1.000
_cell.angle_alpha   90.00
_cell.angle_beta   90.00
_cell.angle_gamma   90.00
#
_symmetry.space_group_name_H-M   'P 1'
#
loop_
_entity.id
_entity.type
_entity.pdbx_description
1 polymer ?
#
loop_
_entity_poly.entity_id
_entity_poly.type
_entity_poly.pdbx_seq_one_letter_code
_entity_poly.pdbx_strand_id
1 'polypeptide(L)'
;MSEINEQRVCIKFCLKLGKNASETYTMIKTAFGDDSLSRSVTFEWLKHFEDSRQSIKDDPRSGRPSTSRNDDVVANIYEKLRNDRRLTVRELANEAGISIGSCHEILTEKLQMRRVAAKFVPRLLISEQNENRLTICQDLKNRSADINCIKNIVTWDETWVYGYDLETKLQSSQWKTKFSPLPKKARQVRSNVKTMLIVFSDIEGMNLCLMDKQSIRYSIKMYNTFARENSQKAPRKLAKWNLVSSSRQCASTFSIVNS
;
A
#
# COMPACT_ATOMS: atom_id res chain seq x y z
N MET A 1 -21.47 -30.73 -11.61
CA MET A 1 -20.41 -30.46 -12.61
C MET A 1 -19.47 -31.66 -12.86
N SER A 2 -19.41 -32.69 -12.00
CA SER A 2 -18.55 -33.87 -12.23
C SER A 2 -19.19 -34.92 -13.15
N GLU A 3 -20.50 -35.15 -13.05
CA GLU A 3 -21.21 -36.26 -13.70
C GLU A 3 -21.21 -36.22 -15.25
N ILE A 4 -21.39 -35.05 -15.87
CA ILE A 4 -21.31 -34.90 -17.34
C ILE A 4 -19.89 -35.20 -17.87
N ASN A 5 -18.86 -34.79 -17.12
CA ASN A 5 -17.48 -35.03 -17.51
C ASN A 5 -17.11 -36.50 -17.37
N GLU A 6 -17.63 -37.18 -16.34
CA GLU A 6 -17.48 -38.63 -16.14
C GLU A 6 -18.08 -39.42 -17.32
N GLN A 7 -19.28 -39.05 -17.77
CA GLN A 7 -19.90 -39.68 -18.94
C GLN A 7 -19.08 -39.47 -20.22
N ARG A 8 -18.49 -38.29 -20.42
CA ARG A 8 -17.58 -38.02 -21.56
C ARG A 8 -16.28 -38.83 -21.50
N VAL A 9 -15.76 -39.12 -20.31
CA VAL A 9 -14.63 -40.06 -20.12
C VAL A 9 -15.04 -41.46 -20.58
N CYS A 10 -16.22 -41.92 -20.19
CA CYS A 10 -16.75 -43.22 -20.60
C CYS A 10 -16.97 -43.31 -22.12
N ILE A 11 -17.43 -42.24 -22.78
CA ILE A 11 -17.53 -42.18 -24.24
C ILE A 11 -16.15 -42.33 -24.89
N LYS A 12 -15.15 -41.60 -24.40
CA LYS A 12 -13.76 -41.70 -24.89
C LYS A 12 -13.18 -43.11 -24.67
N PHE A 13 -13.52 -43.75 -23.56
CA PHE A 13 -13.16 -45.14 -23.26
C PHE A 13 -13.81 -46.12 -24.25
N CYS A 14 -15.11 -45.97 -24.54
CA CYS A 14 -15.82 -46.82 -25.51
C CYS A 14 -15.23 -46.69 -26.93
N LEU A 15 -14.83 -45.47 -27.34
CA LEU A 15 -14.14 -45.27 -28.62
C LEU A 15 -12.81 -46.04 -28.67
N LYS A 16 -12.00 -46.01 -27.59
CA LYS A 16 -10.74 -46.77 -27.52
C LYS A 16 -10.94 -48.28 -27.54
N LEU A 17 -12.11 -48.76 -27.09
CA LEU A 17 -12.51 -50.17 -27.19
C LEU A 17 -13.06 -50.55 -28.57
N GLY A 18 -13.12 -49.62 -29.52
CA GLY A 18 -13.62 -49.87 -30.88
C GLY A 18 -15.15 -50.03 -30.95
N LYS A 19 -15.89 -49.51 -29.97
CA LYS A 19 -17.36 -49.55 -29.98
C LYS A 19 -17.93 -48.52 -30.95
N ASN A 20 -19.00 -48.91 -31.66
CA ASN A 20 -19.70 -47.98 -32.55
C ASN A 20 -20.58 -46.99 -31.75
N ALA A 21 -21.10 -45.96 -32.43
CA ALA A 21 -21.85 -44.88 -31.76
C ALA A 21 -23.13 -45.37 -31.06
N SER A 22 -23.86 -46.31 -31.67
CA SER A 22 -25.09 -46.87 -31.10
C SER A 22 -24.82 -47.74 -29.87
N GLU A 23 -23.77 -48.57 -29.92
CA GLU A 23 -23.30 -49.36 -28.79
C GLU A 23 -22.85 -48.47 -27.65
N THR A 24 -22.05 -47.44 -27.95
CA THR A 24 -21.56 -46.47 -26.96
C THR A 24 -22.74 -45.78 -26.26
N TYR A 25 -23.74 -45.28 -27.01
CA TYR A 25 -24.93 -44.69 -26.40
C TYR A 25 -25.70 -45.67 -25.52
N THR A 26 -25.82 -46.93 -25.94
CA THR A 26 -26.51 -47.96 -25.15
C THR A 26 -25.75 -48.25 -23.85
N MET A 27 -24.42 -48.34 -23.91
CA MET A 27 -23.58 -48.55 -22.73
C MET A 27 -23.66 -47.37 -21.75
N ILE A 28 -23.66 -46.13 -22.25
CA ILE A 28 -23.83 -44.93 -21.42
C ILE A 28 -25.23 -44.87 -20.82
N LYS A 29 -26.29 -45.16 -21.60
CA LYS A 29 -27.67 -45.18 -21.10
C LYS A 29 -27.89 -46.25 -20.02
N THR A 30 -27.27 -47.42 -20.18
CA THR A 30 -27.35 -48.50 -19.18
C THR A 30 -26.57 -48.15 -17.91
N ALA A 31 -25.40 -47.52 -18.02
CA ALA A 31 -24.56 -47.19 -16.86
C ALA A 31 -25.08 -46.01 -16.05
N PHE A 32 -25.63 -44.99 -16.72
CA PHE A 32 -26.06 -43.73 -16.09
C PHE A 32 -27.58 -43.55 -16.00
N GLY A 33 -28.36 -44.49 -16.53
CA GLY A 33 -29.83 -44.49 -16.39
C GLY A 33 -30.48 -43.24 -16.97
N ASP A 34 -31.37 -42.61 -16.22
CA ASP A 34 -32.09 -41.40 -16.66
C ASP A 34 -31.23 -40.14 -16.70
N ASP A 35 -30.09 -40.14 -16.01
CA ASP A 35 -29.11 -39.04 -16.00
C ASP A 35 -28.10 -39.13 -17.15
N SER A 36 -28.28 -40.08 -18.07
CA SER A 36 -27.41 -40.27 -19.23
C SER A 36 -27.48 -39.09 -20.22
N LEU A 37 -26.36 -38.77 -20.86
CA LEU A 37 -26.30 -37.85 -22.00
C LEU A 37 -27.24 -38.30 -23.11
N SER A 38 -27.92 -37.33 -23.72
CA SER A 38 -28.78 -37.59 -24.87
C SER A 38 -28.00 -38.22 -26.03
N ARG A 39 -28.73 -38.92 -26.91
CA ARG A 39 -28.15 -39.61 -28.07
C ARG A 39 -27.35 -38.65 -28.96
N SER A 40 -27.86 -37.45 -29.21
CA SER A 40 -27.17 -36.44 -30.03
C SER A 40 -25.85 -36.00 -29.41
N VAL A 41 -25.86 -35.66 -28.12
CA VAL A 41 -24.66 -35.22 -27.39
C VAL A 41 -23.62 -36.34 -27.35
N THR A 42 -24.04 -37.58 -27.11
CA THR A 42 -23.13 -38.75 -27.11
C THR A 42 -22.43 -38.92 -28.46
N PHE A 43 -23.18 -38.79 -29.56
CA PHE A 43 -22.65 -38.94 -30.92
C PHE A 43 -21.72 -37.78 -31.30
N GLU A 44 -22.08 -36.55 -30.92
CA GLU A 44 -21.26 -35.36 -31.14
C GLU A 44 -19.90 -35.47 -30.41
N TRP A 45 -19.91 -35.92 -29.15
CA TRP A 45 -18.67 -36.16 -28.39
C TRP A 45 -17.83 -37.30 -28.97
N LEU A 46 -18.47 -38.39 -29.42
CA LEU A 46 -17.76 -39.49 -30.08
C LEU A 46 -17.04 -38.98 -31.35
N LYS A 47 -17.76 -38.23 -32.19
CA LYS A 47 -17.19 -37.60 -33.39
C LYS A 47 -16.03 -36.66 -33.04
N HIS A 48 -16.16 -35.85 -32.01
CA HIS A 48 -15.05 -35.00 -31.55
C HIS A 48 -13.81 -35.80 -31.14
N PHE A 49 -13.99 -36.95 -30.49
CA PHE A 49 -12.88 -37.82 -30.12
C PHE A 49 -12.27 -38.56 -31.33
N GLU A 50 -13.07 -38.90 -32.34
CA GLU A 50 -12.60 -39.42 -33.64
C GLU A 50 -11.78 -38.36 -34.39
N ASP A 51 -12.23 -37.10 -34.37
CA ASP A 51 -11.53 -35.93 -34.92
C ASP A 51 -10.30 -35.51 -34.07
N SER A 52 -9.76 -36.42 -33.27
CA SER A 52 -8.51 -36.28 -32.48
C SER A 52 -8.56 -35.28 -31.31
N ARG A 53 -9.73 -34.80 -30.89
CA ARG A 53 -9.84 -33.97 -29.67
C ARG A 53 -9.45 -34.79 -28.43
N GLN A 54 -8.52 -34.29 -27.63
CA GLN A 54 -8.11 -34.96 -26.39
C GLN A 54 -8.79 -34.43 -25.12
N SER A 55 -9.28 -33.18 -25.15
CA SER A 55 -9.96 -32.54 -24.02
C SER A 55 -11.37 -33.11 -23.81
N ILE A 56 -11.72 -33.33 -22.54
CA ILE A 56 -13.06 -33.71 -22.08
C ILE A 56 -13.90 -32.47 -21.72
N LYS A 57 -13.23 -31.35 -21.46
CA LYS A 57 -13.87 -30.08 -21.09
C LYS A 57 -14.39 -29.39 -22.35
N ASP A 58 -15.49 -28.66 -22.19
CA ASP A 58 -16.00 -27.76 -23.23
C ASP A 58 -14.90 -26.79 -23.66
N ASP A 59 -14.92 -26.42 -24.95
CA ASP A 59 -14.02 -25.38 -25.44
C ASP A 59 -14.43 -24.02 -24.86
N PRO A 60 -13.51 -23.06 -24.78
CA PRO A 60 -13.84 -21.70 -24.37
C PRO A 60 -15.01 -21.20 -25.21
N ARG A 61 -16.16 -20.98 -24.58
CA ARG A 61 -17.32 -20.46 -25.27
C ARG A 61 -17.01 -19.04 -25.70
N SER A 62 -17.21 -18.72 -26.97
CA SER A 62 -17.16 -17.34 -27.44
C SER A 62 -18.27 -16.57 -26.72
N GLY A 63 -17.87 -15.80 -25.70
CA GLY A 63 -18.78 -14.89 -25.02
C GLY A 63 -19.25 -13.79 -25.97
N ARG A 64 -20.27 -13.03 -25.55
CA ARG A 64 -20.64 -11.80 -26.24
C ARG A 64 -19.42 -10.87 -26.25
N PRO A 65 -18.96 -10.37 -27.42
CA PRO A 65 -17.92 -9.35 -27.46
C PRO A 65 -18.44 -8.14 -26.67
N SER A 66 -17.72 -7.75 -25.63
CA SER A 66 -18.07 -6.56 -24.87
C SER A 66 -17.79 -5.35 -25.73
N THR A 67 -18.82 -4.71 -26.26
CA THR A 67 -18.70 -3.49 -27.10
C THR A 67 -17.98 -2.34 -26.40
N SER A 68 -17.92 -2.35 -25.06
CA SER A 68 -17.19 -1.36 -24.26
C SER A 68 -15.71 -1.69 -24.01
N ARG A 69 -15.20 -2.84 -24.46
CA ARG A 69 -13.82 -3.31 -24.19
C ARG A 69 -12.95 -3.41 -25.45
N ASN A 70 -13.28 -2.67 -26.51
CA ASN A 70 -12.42 -2.59 -27.67
C ASN A 70 -11.06 -1.97 -27.29
N ASP A 71 -9.99 -2.44 -27.94
CA ASP A 71 -8.63 -1.96 -27.68
C ASP A 71 -8.50 -0.44 -27.92
N ASP A 72 -9.27 0.11 -28.86
CA ASP A 72 -9.36 1.56 -29.11
C ASP A 72 -9.87 2.34 -27.89
N VAL A 73 -10.88 1.82 -27.19
CA VAL A 73 -11.45 2.44 -26.00
C VAL A 73 -10.44 2.36 -24.84
N VAL A 74 -9.73 1.24 -24.73
CA VAL A 74 -8.67 1.07 -23.72
C VAL A 74 -7.54 2.06 -23.97
N ALA A 75 -7.10 2.22 -25.22
CA ALA A 75 -6.08 3.19 -25.61
C ALA A 75 -6.50 4.63 -25.32
N ASN A 76 -7.76 4.99 -25.63
CA ASN A 76 -8.31 6.31 -25.32
C ASN A 76 -8.30 6.61 -23.81
N ILE A 77 -8.75 5.65 -22.99
CA ILE A 77 -8.71 5.80 -21.52
C ILE A 77 -7.28 5.93 -21.02
N TYR A 78 -6.35 5.15 -21.59
CA TYR A 78 -4.93 5.20 -21.21
C TYR A 78 -4.31 6.57 -21.51
N GLU A 79 -4.55 7.14 -22.69
CA GLU A 79 -4.03 8.46 -23.06
C GLU A 79 -4.58 9.57 -22.16
N LYS A 80 -5.88 9.52 -21.80
CA LYS A 80 -6.47 10.46 -20.84
C LYS A 80 -5.82 10.40 -19.47
N LEU A 81 -5.57 9.20 -18.96
CA LEU A 81 -4.86 9.01 -17.69
C LEU A 81 -3.40 9.46 -17.76
N ARG A 82 -2.75 9.30 -18.91
CA ARG A 82 -1.37 9.76 -19.10
C ARG A 82 -1.27 11.28 -18.98
N ASN A 83 -2.28 11.99 -19.47
CA ASN A 83 -2.41 13.44 -19.35
C ASN A 83 -2.78 13.87 -17.93
N ASP A 84 -3.82 13.28 -17.34
CA ASP A 84 -4.20 13.53 -15.94
C ASP A 84 -4.58 12.24 -15.19
N ARG A 85 -3.69 11.80 -14.29
CA ARG A 85 -3.89 10.61 -13.45
C ARG A 85 -4.88 10.83 -12.30
N ARG A 86 -5.39 12.05 -12.10
CA ARG A 86 -6.33 12.38 -11.00
C ARG A 86 -7.79 12.23 -11.40
N LEU A 87 -8.09 12.05 -12.69
CA LEU A 87 -9.43 11.86 -13.20
C LEU A 87 -10.17 10.74 -12.45
N THR A 88 -11.43 10.99 -12.13
CA THR A 88 -12.30 10.00 -11.53
C THR A 88 -12.80 9.01 -12.57
N VAL A 89 -13.18 7.81 -12.10
CA VAL A 89 -13.78 6.79 -12.99
C VAL A 89 -15.02 7.32 -13.69
N ARG A 90 -15.79 8.21 -13.06
CA ARG A 90 -16.99 8.81 -13.65
C ARG A 90 -16.65 9.80 -14.76
N GLU A 91 -15.66 10.66 -14.56
CA GLU A 91 -15.18 11.59 -15.60
C GLU A 91 -14.64 10.82 -16.81
N LEU A 92 -13.79 9.82 -16.58
CA LEU A 92 -13.25 8.96 -17.64
C LEU A 92 -14.35 8.23 -18.41
N ALA A 93 -15.33 7.66 -17.70
CA ALA A 93 -16.45 6.96 -18.30
C ALA A 93 -17.29 7.89 -19.19
N ASN A 94 -17.60 9.09 -18.68
CA ASN A 94 -18.38 10.09 -19.43
C ASN A 94 -17.64 10.55 -20.68
N GLU A 95 -16.34 10.86 -20.57
CA GLU A 95 -15.56 11.32 -21.72
C GLU A 95 -15.28 10.20 -22.74
N ALA A 96 -15.21 8.95 -22.29
CA ALA A 96 -15.02 7.78 -23.17
C ALA A 96 -16.35 7.24 -23.72
N GLY A 97 -17.50 7.76 -23.28
CA GLY A 97 -18.82 7.32 -23.72
C GLY A 97 -19.16 5.89 -23.29
N ILE A 98 -18.62 5.41 -22.17
CA ILE A 98 -18.84 4.05 -21.66
C ILE A 98 -19.49 4.06 -20.28
N SER A 99 -19.98 2.88 -19.87
CA SER A 99 -20.48 2.72 -18.50
C SER A 99 -19.36 2.84 -17.47
N ILE A 100 -19.69 3.36 -16.28
CA ILE A 100 -18.75 3.48 -15.15
C ILE A 100 -18.16 2.11 -14.78
N GLY A 101 -18.97 1.04 -14.83
CA GLY A 101 -18.53 -0.32 -14.54
C GLY A 101 -17.48 -0.81 -15.54
N SER A 102 -17.71 -0.60 -16.83
CA SER A 102 -16.73 -0.94 -17.88
C SER A 102 -15.44 -0.13 -17.74
N CYS A 103 -15.55 1.17 -17.42
CA CYS A 103 -14.36 1.99 -17.18
C CYS A 103 -13.55 1.48 -15.97
N HIS A 104 -14.22 1.11 -14.88
CA HIS A 104 -13.56 0.55 -13.71
C HIS A 104 -12.83 -0.76 -14.04
N GLU A 105 -13.48 -1.67 -14.75
CA GLU A 105 -12.92 -2.95 -15.15
C GLU A 105 -11.72 -2.79 -16.10
N ILE A 106 -11.79 -1.85 -17.06
CA ILE A 106 -10.64 -1.50 -17.91
C ILE A 106 -9.46 -1.02 -17.07
N LEU A 107 -9.71 -0.11 -16.10
CA LEU A 107 -8.66 0.40 -15.22
C LEU A 107 -8.01 -0.73 -14.40
N THR A 108 -8.81 -1.62 -13.80
CA THR A 108 -8.29 -2.63 -12.86
C THR A 108 -7.79 -3.91 -13.53
N GLU A 109 -8.45 -4.40 -14.57
CA GLU A 109 -8.13 -5.69 -15.18
C GLU A 109 -7.25 -5.55 -16.42
N LYS A 110 -7.54 -4.58 -17.29
CA LYS A 110 -6.80 -4.40 -18.55
C LYS A 110 -5.53 -3.57 -18.35
N LEU A 111 -5.65 -2.42 -17.69
CA LEU A 111 -4.51 -1.52 -17.41
C LEU A 111 -3.78 -1.86 -16.11
N GLN A 112 -4.35 -2.74 -15.27
CA GLN A 112 -3.79 -3.16 -13.98
C GLN A 112 -3.46 -1.98 -13.04
N MET A 113 -4.24 -0.90 -13.12
CA MET A 113 -4.04 0.30 -12.32
C MET A 113 -4.84 0.23 -11.02
N ARG A 114 -4.29 0.83 -9.97
CA ARG A 114 -4.97 1.02 -8.68
C ARG A 114 -4.89 2.48 -8.27
N ARG A 115 -6.00 3.02 -7.77
CA ARG A 115 -6.03 4.37 -7.20
C ARG A 115 -5.42 4.35 -5.79
N VAL A 116 -4.38 5.15 -5.57
CA VAL A 116 -3.66 5.24 -4.29
C VAL A 116 -3.71 6.68 -3.81
N ALA A 117 -3.97 6.88 -2.51
CA ALA A 117 -3.92 8.20 -1.92
C ALA A 117 -2.46 8.66 -1.76
N ALA A 118 -2.20 9.94 -2.03
CA ALA A 118 -0.89 10.53 -1.78
C ALA A 118 -0.55 10.44 -0.29
N LYS A 119 0.72 10.17 0.03
CA LYS A 119 1.22 10.22 1.40
C LYS A 119 1.52 11.68 1.76
N PHE A 120 1.16 12.09 2.98
CA PHE A 120 1.62 13.37 3.52
C PHE A 120 3.14 13.32 3.69
N VAL A 121 3.85 14.24 3.03
CA VAL A 121 5.29 14.43 3.16
C VAL A 121 5.56 15.75 3.90
N PRO A 122 6.60 15.83 4.75
CA PRO A 122 6.87 17.05 5.52
C PRO A 122 7.08 18.31 4.66
N ARG A 123 7.72 18.15 3.49
CA ARG A 123 8.01 19.24 2.55
C ARG A 123 8.22 18.67 1.15
N LEU A 124 7.87 19.45 0.12
CA LEU A 124 8.31 19.22 -1.25
C LEU A 124 9.72 19.80 -1.42
N LEU A 125 10.69 18.92 -1.70
CA LEU A 125 12.08 19.29 -1.84
C LEU A 125 12.39 19.69 -3.29
N ILE A 126 13.24 20.70 -3.46
CA ILE A 126 13.83 21.03 -4.77
C ILE A 126 15.02 20.12 -5.09
N SER A 127 15.43 20.04 -6.35
CA SER A 127 16.50 19.13 -6.81
C SER A 127 17.80 19.29 -6.01
N GLU A 128 18.25 20.52 -5.78
CA GLU A 128 19.45 20.82 -4.99
C GLU A 128 19.36 20.29 -3.54
N GLN A 129 18.19 20.40 -2.90
CA GLN A 129 17.98 19.88 -1.54
C GLN A 129 18.02 18.34 -1.53
N ASN A 130 17.55 17.69 -2.59
CA ASN A 130 17.62 16.23 -2.73
C ASN A 130 19.07 15.77 -2.90
N GLU A 131 19.83 16.45 -3.75
CA GLU A 131 21.25 16.14 -3.98
C GLU A 131 22.07 16.32 -2.70
N ASN A 132 21.91 17.45 -2.00
CA ASN A 132 22.59 17.68 -0.73
C ASN A 132 22.25 16.61 0.32
N ARG A 133 20.97 16.22 0.44
CA ARG A 133 20.55 15.13 1.33
C ARG A 133 21.19 13.80 0.94
N LEU A 134 21.28 13.50 -0.36
CA LEU A 134 21.91 12.27 -0.84
C LEU A 134 23.39 12.24 -0.49
N THR A 135 24.11 13.33 -0.74
CA THR A 135 25.54 13.47 -0.41
C THR A 135 25.79 13.28 1.08
N ILE A 136 25.02 13.95 1.94
CA ILE A 136 25.12 13.80 3.41
C ILE A 136 24.83 12.35 3.82
N CYS A 137 23.75 11.74 3.30
CA CYS A 137 23.42 10.36 3.65
C CYS A 137 24.49 9.36 3.19
N GLN A 138 25.13 9.58 2.04
CA GLN A 138 26.23 8.73 1.56
C GLN A 138 27.47 8.86 2.44
N ASP A 139 27.86 10.08 2.79
CA ASP A 139 28.97 10.35 3.70
C ASP A 139 28.73 9.73 5.09
N LEU A 140 27.54 9.93 5.67
CA LEU A 140 27.15 9.31 6.94
C LEU A 140 27.14 7.78 6.86
N LYS A 141 26.66 7.21 5.76
CA LYS A 141 26.68 5.76 5.54
C LYS A 141 28.11 5.22 5.53
N ASN A 142 29.02 5.88 4.82
CA ASN A 142 30.43 5.47 4.77
C ASN A 142 31.10 5.54 6.15
N ARG A 143 30.80 6.57 6.94
CA ARG A 143 31.31 6.72 8.32
C ARG A 143 30.71 5.69 9.28
N SER A 144 29.46 5.28 9.06
CA SER A 144 28.77 4.29 9.89
C SER A 144 29.27 2.85 9.73
N ALA A 145 30.26 2.60 8.86
CA ALA A 145 30.90 1.30 8.74
C ALA A 145 31.59 0.84 10.05
N ASP A 146 32.01 1.80 10.89
CA ASP A 146 32.44 1.51 12.27
C ASP A 146 31.24 1.59 13.23
N ILE A 147 30.91 0.47 13.88
CA ILE A 147 29.84 0.35 14.89
C ILE A 147 30.02 1.36 16.03
N ASN A 148 31.27 1.72 16.35
CA ASN A 148 31.55 2.69 17.42
C ASN A 148 31.10 4.11 17.07
N CYS A 149 30.94 4.43 15.77
CA CYS A 149 30.45 5.74 15.34
C CYS A 149 29.05 6.00 15.90
N ILE A 150 28.14 5.03 15.82
CA ILE A 150 26.74 5.19 16.24
C ILE A 150 26.62 5.29 17.77
N LYS A 151 27.44 4.54 18.51
CA LYS A 151 27.42 4.55 19.99
C LYS A 151 27.73 5.92 20.59
N ASN A 152 28.45 6.76 19.85
CA ASN A 152 28.85 8.09 20.31
C ASN A 152 27.89 9.21 19.87
N ILE A 153 26.81 8.87 19.15
CA ILE A 153 25.84 9.86 18.68
C ILE A 153 24.82 10.14 19.77
N VAL A 154 24.76 11.40 20.20
CA VAL A 154 23.64 11.94 20.97
C VAL A 154 22.78 12.77 20.02
N THR A 155 21.48 12.47 20.01
CA THR A 155 20.49 13.20 19.22
C THR A 155 19.57 14.00 20.14
N TRP A 156 18.95 15.04 19.60
CA TRP A 156 17.92 15.78 20.30
C TRP A 156 16.88 16.33 19.33
N ASP A 157 15.67 16.53 19.82
CA ASP A 157 14.60 17.19 19.08
C ASP A 157 13.69 17.97 20.04
N GLU A 158 12.96 18.94 19.48
CA GLU A 158 12.04 19.81 20.20
C GLU A 158 10.63 19.60 19.66
N THR A 159 9.68 19.30 20.54
CA THR A 159 8.28 19.10 20.15
C THR A 159 7.32 19.89 21.03
N TRP A 160 6.25 20.40 20.42
CA TRP A 160 5.20 21.10 21.16
C TRP A 160 4.21 20.09 21.74
N VAL A 161 4.11 20.06 23.07
CA VAL A 161 3.09 19.30 23.79
C VAL A 161 1.96 20.25 24.17
N TYR A 162 0.76 19.98 23.67
CA TYR A 162 -0.43 20.77 23.98
C TYR A 162 -1.20 20.08 25.11
N GLY A 163 -1.74 20.86 26.04
CA GLY A 163 -2.63 20.33 27.07
C GLY A 163 -3.97 19.97 26.45
N TYR A 164 -4.25 18.69 26.21
CA TYR A 164 -5.55 18.22 25.73
C TYR A 164 -6.35 17.60 26.87
N ASP A 165 -7.69 17.63 26.77
CA ASP A 165 -8.52 16.65 27.48
C ASP A 165 -8.20 15.25 26.95
N LEU A 166 -7.85 14.35 27.87
CA LEU A 166 -7.32 13.01 27.56
C LEU A 166 -8.33 12.08 26.89
N GLU A 167 -9.62 12.41 26.89
CA GLU A 167 -10.63 11.55 26.33
C GLU A 167 -10.51 11.49 24.79
N THR A 168 -10.01 10.38 24.28
CA THR A 168 -9.91 10.09 22.85
C THR A 168 -11.27 9.80 22.22
N LYS A 169 -11.34 9.78 20.87
CA LYS A 169 -12.56 9.37 20.15
C LYS A 169 -13.01 7.95 20.51
N LEU A 170 -12.05 7.05 20.72
CA LEU A 170 -12.31 5.67 21.09
C LEU A 170 -12.83 5.56 22.53
N GLN A 171 -12.24 6.32 23.47
CA GLN A 171 -12.72 6.38 24.85
C GLN A 171 -14.12 6.96 24.96
N SER A 172 -14.48 7.93 24.10
CA SER A 172 -15.85 8.46 24.04
C SER A 172 -16.84 7.57 23.28
N SER A 173 -16.47 6.33 22.93
CA SER A 173 -17.39 5.41 22.24
C SER A 173 -18.46 4.91 23.21
N GLN A 174 -19.69 4.79 22.71
CA GLN A 174 -20.86 4.46 23.50
C GLN A 174 -21.68 3.38 22.77
N TRP A 175 -22.14 2.38 23.52
CA TRP A 175 -23.09 1.38 23.00
C TRP A 175 -24.43 2.06 22.68
N LYS A 176 -24.98 1.75 21.52
CA LYS A 176 -26.12 2.49 20.99
C LYS A 176 -27.07 1.59 20.21
N THR A 177 -28.37 1.86 20.30
CA THR A 177 -29.41 1.16 19.53
C THR A 177 -29.50 1.73 18.11
N LYS A 178 -30.11 1.00 17.17
CA LYS A 178 -30.23 1.41 15.75
C LYS A 178 -30.90 2.78 15.56
N PHE A 179 -31.82 3.15 16.44
CA PHE A 179 -32.59 4.40 16.35
C PHE A 179 -32.00 5.56 17.18
N SER A 180 -30.99 5.30 17.99
CA SER A 180 -30.40 6.34 18.82
C SER A 180 -29.58 7.35 17.99
N PRO A 181 -29.58 8.64 18.37
CA PRO A 181 -28.80 9.67 17.69
C PRO A 181 -27.30 9.36 17.76
N LEU A 182 -26.54 9.81 16.75
CA LEU A 182 -25.08 9.65 16.75
C LEU A 182 -24.46 10.56 17.82
N PRO A 183 -23.64 10.01 18.74
CA PRO A 183 -22.94 10.84 19.71
C PRO A 183 -22.03 11.82 18.97
N LYS A 184 -22.12 13.09 19.36
CA LYS A 184 -21.33 14.17 18.76
C LYS A 184 -20.22 14.51 19.73
N LYS A 185 -18.98 14.43 19.25
CA LYS A 185 -17.82 14.97 19.93
C LYS A 185 -17.40 16.24 19.22
N ALA A 186 -17.28 17.35 19.96
CA ALA A 186 -16.75 18.58 19.39
C ALA A 186 -15.35 18.33 18.85
N ARG A 187 -15.03 18.89 17.68
CA ARG A 187 -13.67 18.82 17.13
C ARG A 187 -12.74 19.53 18.11
N GLN A 188 -11.77 18.81 18.65
CA GLN A 188 -10.77 19.40 19.52
C GLN A 188 -9.97 20.46 18.75
N VAL A 189 -9.99 21.68 19.27
CA VAL A 189 -9.10 22.76 18.85
C VAL A 189 -7.84 22.64 19.71
N ARG A 190 -6.66 22.91 19.14
CA ARG A 190 -5.43 22.97 19.94
C ARG A 190 -5.65 23.94 21.10
N SER A 191 -5.39 23.49 22.33
CA SER A 191 -5.52 24.35 23.49
C SER A 191 -4.50 25.49 23.42
N ASN A 192 -4.82 26.60 24.08
CA ASN A 192 -3.90 27.72 24.21
C ASN A 192 -2.72 27.40 25.15
N VAL A 193 -2.82 26.31 25.91
CA VAL A 193 -1.77 25.82 26.81
C VAL A 193 -0.88 24.86 26.04
N LYS A 194 0.34 25.30 25.75
CA LYS A 194 1.38 24.46 25.15
C LYS A 194 2.68 24.62 25.90
N THR A 195 3.41 23.52 26.03
CA THR A 195 4.72 23.43 26.66
C THR A 195 5.68 22.89 25.60
N MET A 196 6.89 23.44 25.52
CA MET A 196 7.91 22.87 24.66
C MET A 196 8.61 21.74 25.40
N LEU A 197 8.61 20.57 24.79
CA LEU A 197 9.34 19.41 25.26
C LEU A 197 10.64 19.29 24.47
N ILE A 198 11.76 19.26 25.17
CA ILE A 198 13.09 19.02 24.60
C ILE A 198 13.58 17.67 25.10
N VAL A 199 13.93 16.79 24.16
CA VAL A 199 14.38 15.42 24.46
C VAL A 199 15.78 15.21 23.91
N PHE A 200 16.67 14.71 24.77
CA PHE A 200 17.99 14.21 24.37
C PHE A 200 18.01 12.69 24.52
N SER A 201 18.49 12.00 23.49
CA SER A 201 18.58 10.54 23.48
C SER A 201 19.82 10.04 22.77
N ASP A 202 20.39 8.95 23.28
CA ASP A 202 21.46 8.19 22.67
C ASP A 202 21.00 6.74 22.40
N ILE A 203 21.97 5.84 22.22
CA ILE A 203 21.70 4.42 21.97
C ILE A 203 21.18 3.66 23.21
N GLU A 204 21.43 4.15 24.42
CA GLU A 204 21.00 3.53 25.68
C GLU A 204 19.59 3.99 26.07
N GLY A 205 19.17 5.17 25.61
CA GLY A 205 17.78 5.61 25.67
C GLY A 205 17.62 7.11 25.85
N MET A 206 16.54 7.49 26.54
CA MET A 206 16.25 8.90 26.82
C MET A 206 17.08 9.37 28.01
N ASN A 207 18.02 10.28 27.75
CA ASN A 207 18.95 10.80 28.74
C ASN A 207 18.38 11.99 29.51
N LEU A 208 17.66 12.87 28.82
CA LEU A 208 17.03 14.01 29.46
C LEU A 208 15.75 14.45 28.73
N CYS A 209 14.78 14.84 29.54
CA CYS A 209 13.51 15.40 29.13
C CYS A 209 13.30 16.71 29.89
N LEU A 210 13.21 17.83 29.16
CA LEU A 210 12.96 19.16 29.72
C LEU A 210 11.61 19.67 29.24
N MET A 211 10.84 20.25 30.17
CA MET A 211 9.54 20.88 29.89
C MET A 211 9.66 22.36 30.17
N ASP A 212 9.69 23.18 29.12
CA ASP A 212 9.72 24.64 29.28
C ASP A 212 8.31 25.23 29.12
N LYS A 213 7.85 25.88 30.18
CA LYS A 213 6.55 26.55 30.27
C LYS A 213 6.60 27.98 29.76
N GLN A 214 7.77 28.58 29.63
CA GLN A 214 7.93 29.93 29.13
C GLN A 214 8.39 29.82 27.69
N SER A 215 7.62 30.32 26.75
CA SER A 215 7.92 30.33 25.31
C SER A 215 9.14 31.24 25.01
N ILE A 216 10.29 30.96 25.61
CA ILE A 216 11.52 31.74 25.48
C ILE A 216 12.21 31.26 24.22
N ARG A 217 12.56 32.21 23.34
CA ARG A 217 13.50 31.94 22.25
C ARG A 217 14.78 31.40 22.87
N TYR A 218 15.04 30.11 22.70
CA TYR A 218 16.29 29.49 23.10
C TYR A 218 17.45 30.27 22.47
N SER A 219 18.11 31.09 23.28
CA SER A 219 19.34 31.74 22.84
C SER A 219 20.44 30.68 22.84
N ILE A 220 21.30 30.72 21.84
CA ILE A 220 22.51 29.88 21.72
C ILE A 220 23.29 29.79 23.06
N LYS A 221 23.21 30.81 23.92
CA LYS A 221 23.82 30.82 25.26
C LYS A 221 23.29 29.73 26.18
N MET A 222 21.98 29.48 26.23
CA MET A 222 21.43 28.46 27.13
C MET A 222 21.79 27.05 26.66
N TYR A 223 21.78 26.83 25.34
CA TYR A 223 22.26 25.59 24.71
C TYR A 223 23.74 25.32 25.03
N ASN A 224 24.59 26.34 24.92
CA ASN A 224 26.01 26.24 25.23
C ASN A 224 26.28 26.02 26.72
N THR A 225 25.50 26.63 27.62
CA THR A 225 25.61 26.40 29.07
C THR A 225 25.19 24.97 29.42
N PHE A 226 24.08 24.50 28.85
CA PHE A 226 23.58 23.15 29.07
C PHE A 226 24.52 22.06 28.49
N ALA A 227 25.08 22.28 27.30
CA ALA A 227 26.11 21.41 26.73
C ALA A 227 27.38 21.36 27.59
N ARG A 228 27.78 22.49 28.20
CA ARG A 228 28.93 22.55 29.13
C ARG A 228 28.66 21.84 30.46
N GLU A 229 27.48 22.01 31.04
CA GLU A 229 27.09 21.39 32.31
C GLU A 229 26.94 19.87 32.19
N ASN A 230 26.43 19.36 31.07
CA ASN A 230 26.32 17.93 30.83
C ASN A 230 27.58 17.29 30.25
N SER A 231 28.51 18.08 29.71
CA SER A 231 29.87 17.61 29.40
C SER A 231 30.65 17.16 30.65
N GLN A 232 30.23 17.56 31.86
CA GLN A 232 30.82 17.09 33.13
C GLN A 232 30.14 15.83 33.69
N LYS A 233 28.91 15.50 33.26
CA LYS A 233 28.17 14.30 33.68
C LYS A 233 28.26 13.14 32.70
N ALA A 234 28.67 13.40 31.45
CA ALA A 234 29.03 12.36 30.49
C ALA A 234 30.39 11.73 30.86
N PRO A 235 30.57 10.40 30.79
CA PRO A 235 31.80 9.73 31.16
C PRO A 235 32.99 10.29 30.38
N ARG A 236 34.02 10.70 31.13
CA ARG A 236 35.31 11.29 30.71
C ARG A 236 35.75 10.83 29.31
N LYS A 237 35.57 11.68 28.28
CA LYS A 237 36.38 11.76 27.03
C LYS A 237 35.77 12.78 26.04
N LEU A 238 35.80 14.07 26.34
CA LEU A 238 35.35 15.09 25.37
C LEU A 238 36.24 16.33 25.40
N ALA A 239 37.29 16.30 24.58
CA ALA A 239 38.08 17.48 24.22
C ALA A 239 37.47 18.13 22.96
N LYS A 240 37.23 19.45 23.05
CA LYS A 240 36.96 20.42 21.97
C LYS A 240 35.81 20.09 20.99
N TRP A 241 34.64 20.68 21.25
CA TRP A 241 33.53 20.79 20.30
C TRP A 241 33.64 22.09 19.50
N ASN A 242 33.76 22.02 18.17
CA ASN A 242 33.60 23.17 17.27
C ASN A 242 32.16 23.22 16.74
N LEU A 243 31.46 24.34 16.97
CA LEU A 243 30.15 24.62 16.41
C LEU A 243 30.27 24.92 14.91
N VAL A 244 29.65 24.11 14.05
CA VAL A 244 29.35 24.51 12.67
C VAL A 244 27.86 24.82 12.59
N SER A 245 27.51 26.10 12.52
CA SER A 245 26.13 26.54 12.29
C SER A 245 25.80 26.45 10.79
N SER A 246 24.90 25.54 10.40
CA SER A 246 24.22 25.65 9.11
C SER A 246 22.88 26.34 9.32
N SER A 247 22.66 27.41 8.55
CA SER A 247 21.53 28.31 8.63
C SER A 247 20.17 27.62 8.47
N ARG A 248 19.20 28.15 9.21
CA ARG A 248 17.77 27.86 9.21
C ARG A 248 17.22 27.37 7.86
N GLN A 249 16.91 26.08 7.77
CA GLN A 249 15.66 25.51 7.26
C GLN A 249 15.89 24.02 6.97
N CYS A 250 14.93 23.20 7.39
CA CYS A 250 14.92 21.73 7.38
C CYS A 250 15.59 21.10 8.61
N ALA A 251 14.89 20.13 9.21
CA ALA A 251 15.25 19.38 10.40
C ALA A 251 16.77 19.16 10.50
N SER A 252 17.38 19.77 11.51
CA SER A 252 18.80 19.74 11.72
C SER A 252 19.18 18.41 12.37
N THR A 253 19.50 17.41 11.55
CA THR A 253 20.32 16.29 12.03
C THR A 253 21.75 16.81 12.16
N PHE A 254 22.15 17.15 13.38
CA PHE A 254 23.53 17.48 13.70
C PHE A 254 24.27 16.17 13.96
N SER A 255 25.21 15.83 13.09
CA SER A 255 26.20 14.79 13.35
C SER A 255 27.45 15.48 13.85
N ILE A 256 27.84 15.18 15.08
CA ILE A 256 29.10 15.68 15.62
C ILE A 256 30.14 14.57 15.50
N VAL A 257 31.21 14.86 14.77
CA VAL A 257 32.34 13.97 14.56
C VAL A 257 33.52 14.53 15.34
N ASN A 258 34.06 13.74 16.26
CA ASN A 258 35.36 14.02 16.87
C ASN A 258 36.45 13.70 15.84
N SER A 259 37.37 14.65 15.63
CA SER A 259 38.67 14.42 14.98
C SER A 259 39.60 13.62 15.88
#